data_AF-A0A9E0FYC9-F1
#
_entry.id   AF-A0A9E0FYC9-F1
#
_cell.length_a   1.000
_cell.length_b   1.000
_cell.length_c   1.000
_cell.angle_alpha   90.00
_cell.angle_beta   90.00
_cell.angle_gamma   90.00
#
_symmetry.space_group_name_H-M   'P 1'
#
loop_
_entity.id
_entity.type
_entity.pdbx_description
1 polymer ?
#
loop_
_entity_poly.entity_id
_entity_poly.type
_entity_poly.pdbx_seq_one_letter_code
_entity_poly.pdbx_strand_id
1 'polypeptide(L)'
;MGLFFPALCGFVYSADAQTSEPLKPASGPVVADFSEQKSEEDSDIVQLEDLPPDMPVAEFVEGTPQSNRKYFYEKPTMKALSHLYFAINFVDVENEAHIENYLRINECALLKRFISSEFDMKEIKDATRKFIISSRSQFPTRFEFKQELNLLDYDMERRAFKIDPASQIQAIRRFEMFTTDSFKAVRCGSTNKQMEGFPFSVILEVSRPFTLTYIPVPVDVALQYISDKNKIFQKFPEKRRVKQNLYKLRKAYLVFYAKIFAFRKLENSSLGGYTALQTLAVMEGFDIFADPGGKTLFYSKSFLDTSDPKAVSEKLLVEYKTLRERIKDKGMLH
;
A
#
# COMPACT_ATOMS: atom_id res chain seq x y z
N MET A 1 4.15 -7.29 -30.43
CA MET A 1 5.45 -7.31 -29.73
C MET A 1 5.18 -7.15 -28.24
N GLY A 2 5.17 -8.27 -27.51
CA GLY A 2 4.86 -8.29 -26.07
C GLY A 2 6.12 -8.11 -25.24
N LEU A 3 6.18 -7.03 -24.45
CA LEU A 3 7.26 -6.81 -23.49
C LEU A 3 6.90 -7.50 -22.17
N PHE A 4 7.63 -8.57 -21.89
CA PHE A 4 7.71 -9.26 -20.60
C PHE A 4 8.49 -8.37 -19.62
N PHE A 5 7.90 -8.04 -18.47
CA PHE A 5 8.62 -7.48 -17.32
C PHE A 5 8.76 -8.56 -16.24
N PRO A 6 9.95 -8.76 -15.64
CA PRO A 6 10.10 -9.71 -14.56
C PRO A 6 9.56 -9.12 -13.25
N ALA A 7 8.65 -9.86 -12.62
CA ALA A 7 8.22 -9.65 -11.25
C ALA A 7 9.37 -10.02 -10.29
N LEU A 8 9.87 -9.06 -9.52
CA LEU A 8 10.73 -9.30 -8.37
C LEU A 8 10.32 -8.40 -7.21
N CYS A 9 9.43 -8.91 -6.37
CA CYS A 9 9.32 -8.54 -4.97
C CYS A 9 9.13 -9.84 -4.17
N GLY A 10 10.19 -10.65 -4.11
CA GLY A 10 10.32 -11.75 -3.17
C GLY A 10 10.92 -11.23 -1.87
N PHE A 11 10.15 -11.27 -0.78
CA PHE A 11 10.69 -11.16 0.58
C PHE A 11 11.45 -12.47 0.88
N VAL A 12 12.78 -12.39 0.94
CA VAL A 12 13.61 -13.48 1.48
C VAL A 12 13.98 -13.13 2.92
N TYR A 13 13.39 -13.86 3.87
CA TYR A 13 13.93 -13.98 5.23
C TYR A 13 15.08 -15.00 5.18
N SER A 14 16.29 -14.53 5.50
CA SER A 14 17.47 -15.36 5.68
C SER A 14 17.38 -16.04 7.04
N ALA A 15 17.36 -17.38 7.05
CA ALA A 15 17.58 -18.17 8.26
C ALA A 15 19.07 -18.48 8.36
N ASP A 16 19.64 -18.17 9.52
CA ASP A 16 21.04 -18.42 9.87
C ASP A 16 21.34 -19.93 9.92
N ALA A 17 22.46 -20.33 9.30
CA ALA A 17 23.13 -21.58 9.60
C ALA A 17 24.64 -21.29 9.74
N GLN A 18 25.13 -21.51 10.96
CA GLN A 18 26.53 -21.42 11.36
C GLN A 18 27.37 -22.46 10.59
N THR A 19 28.55 -22.06 10.15
CA THR A 19 29.71 -22.95 10.03
C THR A 19 30.97 -22.11 10.11
N SER A 20 31.76 -22.40 11.13
CA SER A 20 33.06 -21.79 11.44
C SER A 20 34.17 -22.70 10.95
N GLU A 21 35.10 -22.19 10.13
CA GLU A 21 36.47 -22.70 10.06
C GLU A 21 37.48 -21.56 9.84
N PRO A 22 38.72 -21.69 10.34
CA PRO A 22 39.68 -20.59 10.44
C PRO A 22 40.66 -20.57 9.26
N LEU A 23 40.96 -19.37 8.75
CA LEU A 23 42.09 -19.15 7.84
C LEU A 23 43.16 -18.27 8.49
N LYS A 24 44.38 -18.79 8.40
CA LYS A 24 45.66 -18.26 8.90
C LYS A 24 46.05 -16.91 8.28
N PRO A 25 46.92 -16.13 8.95
CA PRO A 25 47.37 -14.83 8.48
C PRO A 25 48.53 -14.95 7.48
N ALA A 26 48.51 -14.10 6.44
CA ALA A 26 49.66 -13.84 5.59
C ALA A 26 49.99 -12.34 5.62
N SER A 27 51.26 -12.10 5.91
CA SER A 27 52.02 -10.87 6.02
C SER A 27 52.19 -10.10 4.71
N GLY A 28 52.34 -8.77 4.81
CA GLY A 28 53.00 -7.95 3.81
C GLY A 28 52.66 -6.46 3.90
N PRO A 29 53.62 -5.56 4.22
CA PRO A 29 53.41 -4.12 4.13
C PRO A 29 53.67 -3.62 2.70
N VAL A 30 52.73 -2.88 2.13
CA VAL A 30 52.95 -2.08 0.91
C VAL A 30 52.92 -0.62 1.32
N VAL A 31 54.10 0.00 1.26
CA VAL A 31 54.30 1.45 1.36
C VAL A 31 53.90 2.02 0.00
N ALA A 32 52.87 2.86 -0.03
CA ALA A 32 52.51 3.67 -1.18
C ALA A 32 52.55 5.14 -0.76
N ASP A 33 53.58 5.79 -1.27
CA ASP A 33 53.84 7.22 -1.26
C ASP A 33 52.75 7.93 -2.09
N PHE A 34 52.07 8.91 -1.51
CA PHE A 34 51.06 9.72 -2.20
C PHE A 34 51.41 11.20 -2.03
N SER A 35 52.03 11.71 -3.09
CA SER A 35 52.30 13.12 -3.33
C SER A 35 51.01 13.93 -3.44
N GLU A 36 50.98 15.07 -2.76
CA GLU A 36 49.97 16.12 -2.84
C GLU A 36 49.77 16.60 -4.29
N GLN A 37 48.53 16.53 -4.78
CA GLN A 37 48.09 17.31 -5.94
C GLN A 37 47.01 18.29 -5.49
N LYS A 38 47.39 19.56 -5.55
CA LYS A 38 46.59 20.77 -5.35
C LYS A 38 45.83 21.03 -6.65
N SER A 39 44.50 20.99 -6.65
CA SER A 39 43.68 21.39 -7.79
C SER A 39 42.88 22.63 -7.45
N GLU A 40 43.04 23.63 -8.31
CA GLU A 40 42.48 24.97 -8.25
C GLU A 40 40.96 24.97 -8.45
N GLU A 41 40.33 25.97 -7.84
CA GLU A 41 38.92 26.32 -7.95
C GLU A 41 38.61 26.85 -9.35
N ASP A 42 37.68 26.23 -10.06
CA ASP A 42 36.93 26.88 -11.14
C ASP A 42 35.44 26.84 -10.77
N SER A 43 34.87 28.02 -10.57
CA SER A 43 33.47 28.22 -10.20
C SER A 43 32.69 28.67 -11.42
N ASP A 44 32.19 27.70 -12.18
CA ASP A 44 31.22 27.95 -13.24
C ASP A 44 29.86 28.30 -12.63
N ILE A 45 29.49 29.58 -12.74
CA ILE A 45 28.15 30.09 -12.46
C ILE A 45 27.22 29.57 -13.57
N VAL A 46 26.48 28.51 -13.27
CA VAL A 46 25.41 27.99 -14.14
C VAL A 46 24.24 28.99 -14.15
N GLN A 47 23.97 29.57 -15.31
CA GLN A 47 22.80 30.42 -15.54
C GLN A 47 21.52 29.56 -15.49
N LEU A 48 20.61 29.94 -14.61
CA LEU A 48 19.44 29.19 -14.18
C LEU A 48 18.19 29.55 -15.02
N GLU A 49 18.24 29.40 -16.35
CA GLU A 49 17.15 29.87 -17.24
C GLU A 49 16.32 28.78 -17.97
N ASP A 50 16.63 27.49 -17.81
CA ASP A 50 15.92 26.40 -18.52
C ASP A 50 15.10 25.47 -17.61
N LEU A 51 14.20 26.02 -16.78
CA LEU A 51 13.21 25.20 -16.07
C LEU A 51 11.96 24.99 -16.97
N PRO A 52 11.48 23.73 -17.15
CA PRO A 52 10.33 23.45 -18.00
C PRO A 52 9.04 24.10 -17.42
N PRO A 53 8.24 24.79 -18.24
CA PRO A 53 7.18 25.70 -17.78
C PRO A 53 5.93 25.05 -17.15
N ASP A 54 5.85 23.72 -17.03
CA ASP A 54 4.60 23.02 -16.65
C ASP A 54 4.71 22.13 -15.40
N MET A 55 5.67 22.37 -14.49
CA MET A 55 5.60 21.69 -13.20
C MET A 55 4.56 22.36 -12.29
N PRO A 56 3.46 21.66 -11.91
CA PRO A 56 2.49 22.22 -10.99
C PRO A 56 3.21 22.54 -9.68
N VAL A 57 3.09 23.79 -9.24
CA VAL A 57 3.59 24.24 -7.93
C VAL A 57 2.93 23.35 -6.88
N ALA A 58 3.74 22.53 -6.21
CA ALA A 58 3.24 21.65 -5.16
C ALA A 58 2.75 22.51 -4.00
N GLU A 59 1.43 22.54 -3.76
CA GLU A 59 0.87 23.12 -2.55
C GLU A 59 1.29 22.27 -1.36
N PHE A 60 2.18 22.80 -0.54
CA PHE A 60 2.55 22.21 0.74
C PHE A 60 1.43 22.52 1.74
N VAL A 61 0.59 21.52 2.03
CA VAL A 61 -0.49 21.65 3.02
C VAL A 61 0.08 21.29 4.39
N GLU A 62 0.37 22.29 5.21
CA GLU A 62 0.67 22.09 6.64
C GLU A 62 -0.60 21.62 7.37
N GLY A 63 -0.71 20.31 7.59
CA GLY A 63 -1.80 19.67 8.32
C GLY A 63 -1.61 18.16 8.37
N THR A 64 -2.19 17.47 9.36
CA THR A 64 -2.14 16.00 9.38
C THR A 64 -2.95 15.46 8.18
N PRO A 65 -2.33 14.71 7.24
CA PRO A 65 -2.92 14.41 5.92
C PRO A 65 -4.22 13.60 5.94
N GLN A 66 -4.59 13.01 7.08
CA GLN A 66 -5.86 12.28 7.23
C GLN A 66 -7.05 13.18 7.60
N SER A 67 -6.87 14.34 8.25
CA SER A 67 -8.01 15.06 8.84
C SER A 67 -8.88 15.81 7.81
N ASN A 68 -8.34 16.10 6.63
CA ASN A 68 -9.05 16.88 5.59
C ASN A 68 -9.76 16.03 4.53
N ARG A 69 -9.80 14.71 4.68
CA ARG A 69 -10.40 13.83 3.68
C ARG A 69 -11.90 13.67 3.89
N LYS A 70 -12.65 13.96 2.83
CA LYS A 70 -14.12 13.80 2.76
C LYS A 70 -14.58 12.34 2.90
N TYR A 71 -13.73 11.35 2.70
CA TYR A 71 -14.14 9.95 2.70
C TYR A 71 -13.26 9.10 3.60
N PHE A 72 -13.87 8.06 4.18
CA PHE A 72 -13.17 7.01 4.90
C PHE A 72 -12.70 5.93 3.92
N TYR A 73 -11.44 5.51 4.07
CA TYR A 73 -10.82 4.49 3.24
C TYR A 73 -10.42 3.32 4.14
N GLU A 74 -10.85 2.12 3.76
CA GLU A 74 -10.52 0.89 4.49
C GLU A 74 -9.19 0.30 4.02
N LYS A 75 -8.50 -0.41 4.91
CA LYS A 75 -7.37 -1.26 4.49
C LYS A 75 -7.90 -2.54 3.85
N PRO A 76 -7.23 -3.08 2.82
CA PRO A 76 -7.69 -4.29 2.13
C PRO A 76 -7.36 -5.52 2.99
N THR A 77 -8.10 -5.74 4.07
CA THR A 77 -8.10 -6.99 4.83
C THR A 77 -9.04 -7.99 4.16
N MET A 78 -8.89 -9.29 4.43
CA MET A 78 -9.86 -10.28 3.94
C MET A 78 -11.27 -9.97 4.40
N LYS A 79 -11.42 -9.47 5.63
CA LYS A 79 -12.70 -9.01 6.18
C LYS A 79 -13.31 -7.92 5.30
N ALA A 80 -12.57 -6.83 5.07
CA ALA A 80 -13.05 -5.70 4.30
C ALA A 80 -13.30 -6.06 2.82
N LEU A 81 -12.46 -6.90 2.22
CA LEU A 81 -12.69 -7.38 0.85
C LEU A 81 -13.91 -8.31 0.75
N SER A 82 -14.18 -9.15 1.75
CA SER A 82 -15.38 -9.98 1.75
C SER A 82 -16.67 -9.14 1.72
N HIS A 83 -16.68 -8.01 2.43
CA HIS A 83 -17.78 -7.04 2.36
C HIS A 83 -17.86 -6.39 0.97
N LEU A 84 -16.72 -5.95 0.41
CA LEU A 84 -16.66 -5.40 -0.93
C LEU A 84 -17.25 -6.36 -1.97
N TYR A 85 -16.93 -7.66 -1.90
CA TYR A 85 -17.39 -8.65 -2.86
C TYR A 85 -18.92 -8.77 -2.88
N PHE A 86 -19.56 -8.73 -1.71
CA PHE A 86 -21.01 -8.59 -1.64
C PHE A 86 -21.47 -7.22 -2.17
N ALA A 87 -20.81 -6.13 -1.79
CA ALA A 87 -21.19 -4.78 -2.24
C ALA A 87 -21.31 -4.69 -3.77
N ILE A 88 -20.34 -5.27 -4.49
CA ILE A 88 -20.28 -5.21 -5.96
C ILE A 88 -20.97 -6.37 -6.70
N ASN A 89 -21.82 -7.17 -6.03
CA ASN A 89 -22.47 -8.38 -6.60
C ASN A 89 -21.48 -9.45 -7.13
N PHE A 90 -20.26 -9.52 -6.62
CA PHE A 90 -19.33 -10.55 -7.09
C PHE A 90 -19.69 -11.94 -6.53
N VAL A 91 -20.13 -11.99 -5.27
CA VAL A 91 -20.63 -13.19 -4.61
C VAL A 91 -22.15 -13.14 -4.45
N ASP A 92 -22.76 -14.32 -4.55
CA ASP A 92 -24.19 -14.52 -4.38
C ASP A 92 -24.55 -14.82 -2.92
N VAL A 93 -25.60 -14.18 -2.40
CA VAL A 93 -26.15 -14.36 -1.05
C VAL A 93 -27.01 -15.63 -0.92
N GLU A 94 -27.53 -16.14 -2.04
CA GLU A 94 -28.30 -17.38 -2.08
C GLU A 94 -27.37 -18.62 -2.12
N ASN A 95 -26.11 -18.43 -2.51
CA ASN A 95 -25.12 -19.50 -2.50
C ASN A 95 -24.64 -19.81 -1.06
N GLU A 96 -25.01 -21.00 -0.58
CA GLU A 96 -24.63 -21.55 0.73
C GLU A 96 -23.13 -21.49 1.02
N ALA A 97 -22.28 -21.84 0.04
CA ALA A 97 -20.84 -21.84 0.20
C ALA A 97 -20.29 -20.42 0.40
N HIS A 98 -20.89 -19.41 -0.26
CA HIS A 98 -20.49 -18.03 -0.08
C HIS A 98 -20.84 -17.50 1.32
N ILE A 99 -22.03 -17.83 1.84
CA ILE A 99 -22.44 -17.46 3.20
C ILE A 99 -21.54 -18.12 4.24
N GLU A 100 -21.20 -19.39 4.05
CA GLU A 100 -20.31 -20.09 4.96
C GLU A 100 -18.88 -19.52 4.92
N ASN A 101 -18.35 -19.22 3.72
CA ASN A 101 -17.04 -18.59 3.59
C ASN A 101 -17.03 -17.18 4.21
N TYR A 102 -18.12 -16.43 4.08
CA TYR A 102 -18.28 -15.15 4.76
C TYR A 102 -18.20 -15.31 6.28
N LEU A 103 -18.91 -16.29 6.86
CA LEU A 103 -18.83 -16.61 8.28
C LEU A 103 -17.42 -17.03 8.71
N ARG A 104 -16.72 -17.83 7.89
CA ARG A 104 -15.32 -18.23 8.15
C ARG A 104 -14.38 -17.04 8.22
N ILE A 105 -14.60 -16.02 7.40
CA ILE A 105 -13.79 -14.79 7.33
C ILE A 105 -14.15 -13.83 8.47
N ASN A 106 -15.43 -13.59 8.69
CA ASN A 106 -15.92 -12.50 9.54
C ASN A 106 -16.20 -12.92 10.97
N GLU A 107 -16.68 -14.15 11.17
CA GLU A 107 -17.31 -14.66 12.41
C GLU A 107 -16.78 -16.04 12.82
N CYS A 108 -15.45 -16.24 12.77
CA CYS A 108 -14.84 -17.54 13.06
C CYS A 108 -15.16 -18.10 14.45
N ALA A 109 -15.28 -17.25 15.48
CA ALA A 109 -15.62 -17.69 16.83
C ALA A 109 -17.03 -18.30 16.88
N LEU A 110 -17.99 -17.67 16.21
CA LEU A 110 -19.37 -18.16 16.10
C LEU A 110 -19.40 -19.49 15.36
N LEU A 111 -18.73 -19.56 14.21
CA LEU A 111 -18.68 -20.78 13.40
C LEU A 111 -18.11 -21.97 14.19
N LYS A 112 -16.99 -21.79 14.90
CA LYS A 112 -16.38 -22.85 15.73
C LYS A 112 -17.32 -23.40 16.79
N ARG A 113 -18.18 -22.55 17.35
CA ARG A 113 -19.10 -22.94 18.42
C ARG A 113 -20.27 -23.79 17.91
N PHE A 114 -20.75 -23.51 16.70
CA PHE A 114 -22.01 -24.08 16.21
C PHE A 114 -21.84 -25.05 15.04
N ILE A 115 -20.61 -25.29 14.54
CA ILE A 115 -20.35 -26.16 13.38
C ILE A 115 -20.91 -27.58 13.51
N SER A 116 -21.10 -28.09 14.73
CA SER A 116 -21.65 -29.43 14.98
C SER A 116 -23.18 -29.49 15.01
N SER A 117 -23.87 -28.35 15.02
CA SER A 117 -25.33 -28.25 15.14
C SER A 117 -25.95 -27.77 13.83
N GLU A 118 -26.58 -28.68 13.09
CA GLU A 118 -27.17 -28.36 11.78
C GLU A 118 -28.32 -27.34 11.86
N PHE A 119 -29.14 -27.44 12.92
CA PHE A 119 -30.26 -26.51 13.14
C PHE A 119 -29.76 -25.10 13.45
N ASP A 120 -28.81 -24.96 14.38
CA ASP A 120 -28.24 -23.65 14.73
C ASP A 120 -27.51 -23.04 13.53
N MET A 121 -26.79 -23.86 12.75
CA MET A 121 -26.09 -23.38 11.57
C MET A 121 -27.04 -22.85 10.50
N LYS A 122 -28.21 -23.46 10.33
CA LYS A 122 -29.24 -22.95 9.42
C LYS A 122 -29.73 -21.57 9.85
N GLU A 123 -30.05 -21.40 11.12
CA GLU A 123 -30.50 -20.11 11.68
C GLU A 123 -29.43 -19.03 11.54
N ILE A 124 -28.16 -19.36 11.85
CA ILE A 124 -27.02 -18.46 11.70
C ILE A 124 -26.84 -18.02 10.24
N LYS A 125 -26.95 -18.96 9.29
CA LYS A 125 -26.86 -18.65 7.86
C LYS A 125 -27.99 -17.73 7.41
N ASP A 126 -29.22 -18.00 7.83
CA ASP A 126 -30.39 -17.16 7.50
C ASP A 126 -30.29 -15.75 8.10
N ALA A 127 -29.80 -15.64 9.34
CA ALA A 127 -29.51 -14.35 9.96
C ALA A 127 -28.39 -13.60 9.21
N THR A 128 -27.35 -14.31 8.78
CA THR A 128 -26.23 -13.76 8.00
C THR A 128 -26.70 -13.22 6.65
N ARG A 129 -27.56 -13.96 5.93
CA ARG A 129 -28.17 -13.47 4.68
C ARG A 129 -28.92 -12.17 4.89
N LYS A 130 -29.80 -12.12 5.90
CA LYS A 130 -30.57 -10.91 6.23
C LYS A 130 -29.63 -9.74 6.57
N PHE A 131 -28.58 -9.98 7.34
CA PHE A 131 -27.56 -8.98 7.65
C PHE A 131 -26.89 -8.44 6.37
N ILE A 132 -26.39 -9.33 5.51
CA ILE A 132 -25.72 -8.96 4.26
C ILE A 132 -26.65 -8.12 3.38
N ILE A 133 -27.88 -8.58 3.16
CA ILE A 133 -28.88 -7.88 2.33
C ILE A 133 -29.16 -6.47 2.88
N SER A 134 -29.39 -6.36 4.19
CA SER A 134 -29.73 -5.08 4.83
C SER A 134 -28.56 -4.09 4.93
N SER A 135 -27.33 -4.59 5.04
CA SER A 135 -26.11 -3.77 5.25
C SER A 135 -25.32 -3.53 3.98
N ARG A 136 -25.72 -4.14 2.87
CA ARG A 136 -24.97 -4.20 1.62
C ARG A 136 -24.52 -2.84 1.09
N SER A 137 -25.39 -1.83 1.18
CA SER A 137 -25.09 -0.46 0.72
C SER A 137 -24.06 0.26 1.58
N GLN A 138 -23.84 -0.21 2.80
CA GLN A 138 -22.90 0.36 3.77
C GLN A 138 -21.52 -0.33 3.72
N PHE A 139 -21.41 -1.44 2.99
CA PHE A 139 -20.14 -2.15 2.84
C PHE A 139 -19.09 -1.27 2.15
N PRO A 140 -17.81 -1.36 2.58
CA PRO A 140 -16.76 -0.50 2.09
C PRO A 140 -16.50 -0.75 0.61
N THR A 141 -16.50 0.33 -0.15
CA THR A 141 -16.10 0.38 -1.57
C THR A 141 -14.85 1.22 -1.78
N ARG A 142 -14.37 1.89 -0.73
CA ARG A 142 -13.19 2.76 -0.76
C ARG A 142 -12.07 2.15 0.05
N PHE A 143 -10.92 2.05 -0.59
CA PHE A 143 -9.76 1.40 -0.01
C PHE A 143 -8.52 2.26 -0.13
N GLU A 144 -7.66 2.16 0.87
CA GLU A 144 -6.31 2.68 0.85
C GLU A 144 -5.30 1.55 0.63
N PHE A 145 -4.30 1.84 -0.18
CA PHE A 145 -3.40 0.85 -0.72
C PHE A 145 -1.98 1.35 -0.59
N LYS A 146 -1.12 0.59 0.10
CA LYS A 146 0.22 1.04 0.42
C LYS A 146 1.28 0.28 -0.38
N GLN A 147 2.13 1.03 -1.08
CA GLN A 147 3.26 0.50 -1.84
C GLN A 147 4.56 1.20 -1.41
N GLU A 148 5.64 0.44 -1.30
CA GLU A 148 6.96 0.98 -1.02
C GLU A 148 7.63 1.47 -2.32
N LEU A 149 8.29 2.62 -2.23
CA LEU A 149 9.10 3.22 -3.28
C LEU A 149 10.53 3.36 -2.78
N ASN A 150 11.52 3.14 -3.65
CA ASN A 150 12.92 3.44 -3.35
C ASN A 150 13.30 4.77 -4.00
N LEU A 151 13.93 5.65 -3.23
CA LEU A 151 14.36 6.97 -3.69
C LEU A 151 15.86 6.97 -3.98
N LEU A 152 16.21 7.59 -5.10
CA LEU A 152 17.59 7.79 -5.53
C LEU A 152 18.10 9.14 -5.01
N ASP A 153 18.90 9.82 -5.82
CA ASP A 153 19.39 11.16 -5.52
C ASP A 153 18.27 12.20 -5.65
N TYR A 154 18.40 13.26 -4.85
CA TYR A 154 17.54 14.43 -4.92
C TYR A 154 18.07 15.36 -6.00
N ASP A 155 17.18 15.82 -6.86
CA ASP A 155 17.46 16.75 -7.94
C ASP A 155 17.13 18.17 -7.44
N MET A 156 18.15 19.02 -7.32
CA MET A 156 18.02 20.37 -6.77
C MET A 156 17.25 21.32 -7.70
N GLU A 157 17.40 21.15 -9.01
CA GLU A 157 16.72 21.97 -10.02
C GLU A 157 15.23 21.62 -10.04
N ARG A 158 14.92 20.32 -10.04
CA ARG A 158 13.53 19.83 -10.04
C ARG A 158 12.87 19.86 -8.66
N ARG A 159 13.64 20.08 -7.60
CA ARG A 159 13.22 19.99 -6.20
C ARG A 159 12.46 18.69 -5.90
N ALA A 160 13.03 17.58 -6.35
CA ALA A 160 12.35 16.28 -6.30
C ALA A 160 13.31 15.11 -6.11
N PHE A 161 12.85 14.06 -5.43
CA PHE A 161 13.55 12.78 -5.45
C PHE A 161 13.23 12.04 -6.74
N LYS A 162 14.27 11.51 -7.40
CA LYS A 162 14.09 10.52 -8.46
C LYS A 162 13.71 9.18 -7.84
N ILE A 163 12.72 8.49 -8.39
CA ILE A 163 12.33 7.15 -7.94
C ILE A 163 13.21 6.12 -8.64
N ASP A 164 13.63 5.07 -7.92
CA ASP A 164 14.36 3.95 -8.48
C ASP A 164 13.53 3.26 -9.59
N PRO A 165 14.08 3.01 -10.79
CA PRO A 165 13.35 2.43 -11.91
C PRO A 165 12.58 1.15 -11.59
N ALA A 166 13.06 0.31 -10.67
CA ALA A 166 12.37 -0.93 -10.29
C ALA A 166 11.08 -0.67 -9.48
N SER A 167 10.93 0.51 -8.89
CA SER A 167 9.74 0.94 -8.12
C SER A 167 8.98 2.08 -8.78
N GLN A 168 9.39 2.52 -9.98
CA GLN A 168 8.66 3.53 -10.74
C GLN A 168 7.33 3.00 -11.25
N ILE A 169 6.37 3.91 -11.39
CA ILE A 169 5.08 3.62 -12.01
C ILE A 169 5.03 4.42 -13.31
N GLN A 170 4.94 3.74 -14.45
CA GLN A 170 4.93 4.39 -15.77
C GLN A 170 3.67 4.00 -16.54
N ALA A 171 2.71 4.94 -16.62
CA ALA A 171 1.44 4.77 -17.32
C ALA A 171 0.70 3.46 -16.96
N ILE A 172 0.78 3.04 -15.70
CA ILE A 172 0.17 1.80 -15.23
C ILE A 172 -1.32 2.05 -14.97
N ARG A 173 -2.18 1.17 -15.50
CA ARG A 173 -3.62 1.14 -15.22
C ARG A 173 -4.04 0.02 -14.28
N ARG A 174 -3.17 -0.96 -14.06
CA ARG A 174 -3.50 -2.21 -13.38
C ARG A 174 -2.61 -2.35 -12.15
N PHE A 175 -3.23 -2.32 -10.97
CA PHE A 175 -2.55 -2.50 -9.70
C PHE A 175 -2.99 -3.81 -9.09
N GLU A 176 -2.07 -4.77 -8.98
CA GLU A 176 -2.34 -6.02 -8.29
C GLU A 176 -2.04 -5.88 -6.80
N MET A 177 -3.01 -6.24 -5.97
CA MET A 177 -3.00 -5.94 -4.55
C MET A 177 -3.42 -7.17 -3.76
N PHE A 178 -2.65 -7.51 -2.74
CA PHE A 178 -2.96 -8.59 -1.81
C PHE A 178 -3.62 -8.05 -0.56
N THR A 179 -4.36 -8.90 0.13
CA THR A 179 -4.83 -8.51 1.45
C THR A 179 -3.67 -8.34 2.42
N THR A 180 -3.77 -7.32 3.27
CA THR A 180 -2.74 -7.00 4.27
C THR A 180 -2.57 -8.11 5.31
N ASP A 181 -3.58 -8.97 5.45
CA ASP A 181 -3.66 -10.10 6.36
C ASP A 181 -3.58 -11.46 5.65
N SER A 182 -3.24 -11.51 4.36
CA SER A 182 -3.22 -12.74 3.54
C SER A 182 -2.47 -13.92 4.17
N PHE A 183 -1.35 -13.64 4.86
CA PHE A 183 -0.54 -14.65 5.57
C PHE A 183 -0.96 -14.93 7.01
N LYS A 184 -1.79 -14.05 7.61
CA LYS A 184 -2.19 -14.10 9.03
C LYS A 184 -3.66 -14.45 9.23
N ALA A 185 -4.48 -14.38 8.17
CA ALA A 185 -5.88 -14.75 8.22
C ALA A 185 -5.95 -16.26 8.52
N VAL A 186 -5.94 -16.59 9.81
CA VAL A 186 -6.21 -17.92 10.34
C VAL A 186 -7.63 -18.25 9.92
N ARG A 187 -7.74 -18.94 8.79
CA ARG A 187 -9.01 -19.40 8.26
C ARG A 187 -9.59 -20.37 9.25
N CYS A 188 -10.82 -20.13 9.65
CA CYS A 188 -11.53 -21.01 10.56
C CYS A 188 -11.63 -22.43 9.97
N GLY A 189 -10.71 -23.32 10.37
CA GLY A 189 -10.71 -24.73 9.97
C GLY A 189 -10.47 -25.00 8.47
N SER A 190 -10.01 -24.02 7.67
CA SER A 190 -9.72 -24.25 6.25
C SER A 190 -8.23 -24.19 5.98
N THR A 191 -7.63 -25.34 5.69
CA THR A 191 -6.26 -25.45 5.18
C THR A 191 -6.17 -25.05 3.70
N ASN A 192 -7.31 -24.98 3.00
CA ASN A 192 -7.35 -24.70 1.58
C ASN A 192 -6.94 -23.26 1.28
N LYS A 193 -5.93 -23.12 0.43
CA LYS A 193 -5.38 -21.84 -0.05
C LYS A 193 -6.36 -21.02 -0.90
N GLN A 194 -7.50 -21.58 -1.27
CA GLN A 194 -8.53 -20.92 -2.06
C GLN A 194 -9.89 -21.08 -1.35
N MET A 195 -10.61 -19.97 -1.21
CA MET A 195 -12.00 -19.95 -0.77
C MET A 195 -12.85 -19.56 -1.97
N GLU A 196 -13.81 -20.41 -2.33
CA GLU A 196 -14.72 -20.17 -3.44
C GLU A 196 -15.42 -18.81 -3.26
N GLY A 197 -15.38 -17.97 -4.30
CA GLY A 197 -15.96 -16.62 -4.28
C GLY A 197 -15.16 -15.57 -3.49
N PHE A 198 -14.06 -15.93 -2.80
CA PHE A 198 -13.30 -14.99 -1.96
C PHE A 198 -11.80 -15.01 -2.29
N PRO A 199 -11.38 -14.45 -3.44
CA PRO A 199 -9.96 -14.31 -3.77
C PRO A 199 -9.22 -13.41 -2.77
N PHE A 200 -7.94 -13.71 -2.55
CA PHE A 200 -7.05 -12.97 -1.62
C PHE A 200 -6.38 -11.76 -2.25
N SER A 201 -6.50 -11.63 -3.56
CA SER A 201 -5.94 -10.51 -4.31
C SER A 201 -6.99 -9.90 -5.23
N VAL A 202 -6.81 -8.61 -5.44
CA VAL A 202 -7.63 -7.80 -6.33
C VAL A 202 -6.71 -7.12 -7.33
N ILE A 203 -7.08 -7.15 -8.59
CA ILE A 203 -6.43 -6.35 -9.63
C ILE A 203 -7.32 -5.13 -9.87
N LEU A 204 -6.87 -3.96 -9.43
CA LEU A 204 -7.54 -2.69 -9.66
C LEU A 204 -7.23 -2.21 -11.07
N GLU A 205 -8.24 -2.13 -11.92
CA GLU A 205 -8.17 -1.47 -13.22
C GLU A 205 -8.71 -0.04 -13.08
N VAL A 206 -7.80 0.92 -13.07
CA VAL A 206 -8.15 2.35 -13.00
C VAL A 206 -8.42 2.92 -14.39
N SER A 207 -9.36 3.86 -14.47
CA SER A 207 -9.79 4.47 -15.75
C SER A 207 -8.69 5.30 -16.42
N ARG A 208 -7.83 5.95 -15.64
CA ARG A 208 -6.73 6.79 -16.12
C ARG A 208 -5.38 6.16 -15.78
N PRO A 209 -4.43 6.05 -16.73
CA PRO A 209 -3.08 5.61 -16.42
C PRO A 209 -2.45 6.51 -15.36
N PHE A 210 -1.73 5.91 -14.42
CA PHE A 210 -1.00 6.60 -13.39
C PHE A 210 0.50 6.52 -13.67
N THR A 211 1.18 7.67 -13.53
CA THR A 211 2.62 7.79 -13.70
C THR A 211 3.20 8.49 -12.49
N LEU A 212 4.26 7.91 -11.92
CA LEU A 212 5.02 8.45 -10.81
C LEU A 212 6.50 8.07 -10.99
N THR A 213 7.30 9.05 -11.40
CA THR A 213 8.74 8.91 -11.68
C THR A 213 9.61 9.79 -10.79
N TYR A 214 9.03 10.88 -10.27
CA TYR A 214 9.64 11.81 -9.35
C TYR A 214 8.67 12.13 -8.20
N ILE A 215 9.23 12.47 -7.04
CA ILE A 215 8.47 12.89 -5.87
C ILE A 215 8.90 14.31 -5.53
N PRO A 216 8.06 15.32 -5.79
CA PRO A 216 8.38 16.70 -5.40
C PRO A 216 8.42 16.79 -3.88
N VAL A 217 9.51 17.33 -3.34
CA VAL A 217 9.70 17.51 -1.90
C VAL A 217 10.46 18.81 -1.66
N PRO A 218 10.02 19.69 -0.75
CA PRO A 218 10.76 20.89 -0.39
C PRO A 218 12.21 20.58 0.03
N VAL A 219 13.14 21.50 -0.28
CA VAL A 219 14.58 21.27 -0.12
C VAL A 219 14.95 21.02 1.34
N ASP A 220 14.38 21.78 2.27
CA ASP A 220 14.57 21.65 3.71
C ASP A 220 14.12 20.27 4.23
N VAL A 221 12.93 19.81 3.80
CA VAL A 221 12.40 18.49 4.14
C VAL A 221 13.28 17.38 3.55
N ALA A 222 13.72 17.54 2.31
CA ALA A 222 14.60 16.59 1.63
C ALA A 222 15.97 16.48 2.31
N LEU A 223 16.58 17.62 2.69
CA LEU A 223 17.86 17.67 3.41
C LEU A 223 17.76 16.95 4.76
N GLN A 224 16.69 17.21 5.52
CA GLN A 224 16.46 16.53 6.79
C GLN A 224 16.34 15.01 6.59
N TYR A 225 15.52 14.58 5.63
CA TYR A 225 15.35 13.17 5.30
C TYR A 225 16.68 12.50 4.91
N ILE A 226 17.44 13.12 4.00
CA ILE A 226 18.74 12.61 3.54
C ILE A 226 19.72 12.50 4.71
N SER A 227 19.80 13.53 5.57
CA SER A 227 20.65 13.55 6.75
C SER A 227 20.34 12.38 7.68
N ASP A 228 19.07 12.12 7.96
CA ASP A 228 18.65 11.04 8.84
C ASP A 228 18.96 9.65 8.26
N LYS A 229 18.78 9.44 6.95
CA LYS A 229 19.19 8.19 6.30
C LYS A 229 20.70 8.02 6.27
N ASN A 230 21.46 9.09 6.05
CA ASN A 230 22.92 9.07 6.07
C ASN A 230 23.45 8.70 7.47
N LYS A 231 22.85 9.21 8.56
CA LYS A 231 23.23 8.82 9.94
C LYS A 231 23.08 7.32 10.17
N ILE A 232 22.04 6.69 9.64
CA ILE A 232 21.84 5.23 9.72
C ILE A 232 22.89 4.52 8.86
N PHE A 233 23.12 4.99 7.64
CA PHE A 233 24.08 4.41 6.71
C PHE A 233 25.52 4.43 7.23
N GLN A 234 25.94 5.50 7.92
CA GLN A 234 27.28 5.58 8.53
C GLN A 234 27.51 4.54 9.64
N LYS A 235 26.45 3.96 10.21
CA LYS A 235 26.60 2.87 11.19
C LYS A 235 26.93 1.52 10.54
N PHE A 236 26.84 1.40 9.21
CA PHE A 236 27.21 0.17 8.53
C PHE A 236 28.73 0.00 8.50
N PRO A 237 29.25 -1.25 8.50
CA PRO A 237 30.67 -1.52 8.26
C PRO A 237 31.11 -0.92 6.92
N GLU A 238 32.35 -0.42 6.84
CA GLU A 238 32.87 0.28 5.67
C GLU A 238 32.67 -0.50 4.36
N LYS A 239 32.93 -1.82 4.37
CA LYS A 239 32.70 -2.72 3.22
C LYS A 239 31.24 -2.74 2.71
N ARG A 240 30.28 -2.33 3.54
CA ARG A 240 28.84 -2.25 3.20
C ARG A 240 28.37 -0.82 2.91
N ARG A 241 29.23 0.20 3.04
CA ARG A 241 28.91 1.61 2.73
C ARG A 241 28.99 1.91 1.23
N VAL A 242 28.28 1.11 0.43
CA VAL A 242 28.10 1.33 -1.01
C VAL A 242 26.77 2.03 -1.31
N LYS A 243 26.73 2.81 -2.40
CA LYS A 243 25.57 3.65 -2.78
C LYS A 243 24.25 2.86 -2.87
N GLN A 244 24.30 1.62 -3.35
CA GLN A 244 23.14 0.73 -3.45
C GLN A 244 22.51 0.44 -2.08
N ASN A 245 23.33 0.31 -1.03
CA ASN A 245 22.82 0.09 0.33
C ASN A 245 22.22 1.36 0.92
N LEU A 246 22.74 2.55 0.56
CA LEU A 246 22.12 3.82 0.94
C LEU A 246 20.73 3.96 0.32
N TYR A 247 20.57 3.65 -0.97
CA TYR A 247 19.27 3.73 -1.64
C TYR A 247 18.23 2.77 -1.05
N LYS A 248 18.64 1.56 -0.62
CA LYS A 248 17.76 0.64 0.12
C LYS A 248 17.25 1.20 1.46
N LEU A 249 17.95 2.18 2.04
CA LEU A 249 17.51 2.88 3.26
C LEU A 249 16.56 4.05 2.95
N ARG A 250 16.64 4.61 1.74
CA ARG A 250 15.83 5.74 1.26
C ARG A 250 14.47 5.26 0.74
N LYS A 251 13.69 4.67 1.64
CA LYS A 251 12.32 4.23 1.36
C LYS A 251 11.32 5.37 1.53
N ALA A 252 10.36 5.43 0.62
CA ALA A 252 9.13 6.19 0.74
C ALA A 252 7.94 5.26 0.57
N TYR A 253 6.76 5.73 0.93
CA TYR A 253 5.54 4.93 0.93
C TYR A 253 4.43 5.68 0.20
N LEU A 254 4.06 5.18 -0.96
CA LEU A 254 2.88 5.61 -1.70
C LEU A 254 1.65 5.01 -1.02
N VAL A 255 0.71 5.85 -0.62
CA VAL A 255 -0.64 5.45 -0.22
C VAL A 255 -1.60 5.92 -1.30
N PHE A 256 -2.11 4.96 -2.05
CA PHE A 256 -3.07 5.14 -3.13
C PHE A 256 -4.50 4.98 -2.60
N TYR A 257 -5.41 5.86 -3.03
CA TYR A 257 -6.80 5.86 -2.61
C TYR A 257 -7.71 5.60 -3.79
N ALA A 258 -8.54 4.56 -3.67
CA ALA A 258 -9.39 4.12 -4.76
C ALA A 258 -10.81 3.81 -4.30
N LYS A 259 -11.79 4.13 -5.15
CA LYS A 259 -13.15 3.63 -5.04
C LYS A 259 -13.37 2.52 -6.06
N ILE A 260 -13.66 1.32 -5.60
CA ILE A 260 -14.03 0.17 -6.40
C ILE A 260 -15.54 0.17 -6.56
N PHE A 261 -16.03 0.02 -7.79
CA PHE A 261 -17.48 0.11 -8.07
C PHE A 261 -18.04 -1.07 -8.87
N ALA A 262 -17.18 -1.88 -9.48
CA ALA A 262 -17.60 -3.07 -10.21
C ALA A 262 -16.46 -4.11 -10.26
N PHE A 263 -16.83 -5.35 -10.54
CA PHE A 263 -15.87 -6.38 -10.95
C PHE A 263 -15.97 -6.64 -12.45
N ARG A 264 -14.93 -7.24 -13.02
CA ARG A 264 -14.86 -7.60 -14.45
C ARG A 264 -14.82 -9.11 -14.64
N LYS A 265 -13.82 -9.77 -14.06
CA LYS A 265 -13.61 -11.21 -14.15
C LYS A 265 -12.60 -11.67 -13.12
N LEU A 266 -12.49 -12.99 -12.96
CA LEU A 266 -11.36 -13.60 -12.26
C LEU A 266 -10.18 -13.75 -13.23
N GLU A 267 -8.97 -13.53 -12.73
CA GLU A 267 -7.73 -13.74 -13.46
C GLU A 267 -6.71 -14.45 -12.58
N ASN A 268 -5.72 -15.10 -13.20
CA ASN A 268 -4.59 -15.64 -12.47
C ASN A 268 -3.69 -14.48 -12.02
N SER A 269 -3.44 -14.43 -10.71
CA SER A 269 -2.49 -13.53 -10.08
C SER A 269 -1.10 -13.73 -10.68
N SER A 270 -0.41 -12.62 -10.96
CA SER A 270 1.00 -12.69 -11.38
C SER A 270 1.92 -13.09 -10.21
N LEU A 271 1.42 -12.97 -8.97
CA LEU A 271 2.17 -13.05 -7.73
C LEU A 271 1.78 -14.31 -6.91
N GLY A 272 1.99 -15.48 -7.49
CA GLY A 272 1.98 -16.75 -6.74
C GLY A 272 0.86 -17.72 -7.08
N GLY A 273 0.30 -17.67 -8.29
CA GLY A 273 -0.66 -18.68 -8.78
C GLY A 273 -2.02 -18.67 -8.07
N TYR A 274 -2.32 -17.60 -7.32
CA TYR A 274 -3.63 -17.38 -6.74
C TYR A 274 -4.60 -16.83 -7.79
N THR A 275 -5.90 -16.99 -7.58
CA THR A 275 -6.90 -16.27 -8.37
C THR A 275 -7.08 -14.87 -7.79
N ALA A 276 -7.06 -13.86 -8.65
CA ALA A 276 -7.32 -12.47 -8.31
C ALA A 276 -8.65 -12.01 -8.93
N LEU A 277 -9.38 -11.15 -8.22
CA LEU A 277 -10.56 -10.48 -8.79
C LEU A 277 -10.12 -9.22 -9.54
N GLN A 278 -10.32 -9.17 -10.85
CA GLN A 278 -10.18 -7.94 -11.60
C GLN A 278 -11.39 -7.04 -11.33
N THR A 279 -11.12 -5.82 -10.88
CA THR A 279 -12.14 -4.82 -10.52
C THR A 279 -11.93 -3.52 -11.26
N LEU A 280 -13.01 -2.78 -11.46
CA LEU A 280 -12.99 -1.43 -12.00
C LEU A 280 -12.99 -0.44 -10.84
N ALA A 281 -12.04 0.49 -10.87
CA ALA A 281 -11.86 1.46 -9.80
C ALA A 281 -11.62 2.89 -10.33
N VAL A 282 -11.96 3.87 -9.52
CA VAL A 282 -11.58 5.27 -9.72
C VAL A 282 -10.51 5.63 -8.70
N MET A 283 -9.38 6.16 -9.18
CA MET A 283 -8.34 6.75 -8.35
C MET A 283 -8.85 8.09 -7.81
N GLU A 284 -9.08 8.16 -6.50
CA GLU A 284 -9.59 9.36 -5.82
C GLU A 284 -8.45 10.26 -5.32
N GLY A 285 -7.24 9.71 -5.15
CA GLY A 285 -6.04 10.48 -4.81
C GLY A 285 -4.85 9.59 -4.44
N PHE A 286 -3.74 10.20 -4.03
CA PHE A 286 -2.60 9.52 -3.42
C PHE A 286 -1.78 10.44 -2.50
N ASP A 287 -1.12 9.84 -1.52
CA ASP A 287 -0.15 10.47 -0.63
C ASP A 287 1.18 9.74 -0.74
N ILE A 288 2.27 10.44 -0.46
CA ILE A 288 3.60 9.87 -0.38
C ILE A 288 4.20 10.26 0.96
N PHE A 289 4.63 9.26 1.72
CA PHE A 289 5.21 9.45 3.05
C PHE A 289 6.68 9.03 3.09
N ALA A 290 7.46 9.69 3.93
CA ALA A 290 8.87 9.36 4.18
C ALA A 290 9.05 8.10 5.06
N ASP A 291 8.00 7.72 5.79
CA ASP A 291 8.03 6.70 6.82
C ASP A 291 6.81 5.76 6.72
N PRO A 292 6.92 4.53 7.24
CA PRO A 292 5.84 3.56 7.12
C PRO A 292 4.63 3.89 8.01
N GLY A 293 4.78 4.74 9.02
CA GLY A 293 3.69 5.15 9.90
C GLY A 293 2.83 6.26 9.30
N GLY A 294 3.24 6.87 8.19
CA GLY A 294 2.55 7.99 7.58
C GLY A 294 2.66 9.30 8.36
N LYS A 295 3.76 9.49 9.09
CA LYS A 295 3.97 10.68 9.94
C LYS A 295 4.50 11.87 9.15
N THR A 296 5.42 11.63 8.22
CA THR A 296 6.08 12.68 7.43
C THR A 296 5.57 12.61 6.00
N LEU A 297 4.73 13.57 5.63
CA LEU A 297 4.20 13.71 4.28
C LEU A 297 5.26 14.36 3.38
N PHE A 298 5.53 13.75 2.24
CA PHE A 298 6.32 14.34 1.16
C PHE A 298 5.44 15.07 0.16
N TYR A 299 4.36 14.43 -0.26
CA TYR A 299 3.50 14.95 -1.31
C TYR A 299 2.10 14.35 -1.20
N SER A 300 1.08 15.12 -1.56
CA SER A 300 -0.31 14.67 -1.63
C SER A 300 -0.98 15.21 -2.89
N LYS A 301 -1.85 14.40 -3.49
CA LYS A 301 -2.69 14.82 -4.61
C LYS A 301 -4.09 14.22 -4.49
N SER A 302 -5.10 15.08 -4.46
CA SER A 302 -6.52 14.69 -4.53
C SER A 302 -7.05 14.86 -5.95
N PHE A 303 -7.90 13.94 -6.40
CA PHE A 303 -8.63 14.02 -7.67
C PHE A 303 -10.14 14.21 -7.48
N LEU A 304 -10.59 14.35 -6.23
CA LEU A 304 -11.98 14.63 -5.91
C LEU A 304 -12.23 16.12 -6.07
N ASP A 305 -13.18 16.50 -6.94
CA ASP A 305 -13.64 17.88 -7.08
C ASP A 305 -14.19 18.39 -5.73
N THR A 306 -13.50 19.38 -5.17
CA THR A 306 -13.90 20.06 -3.93
C THR A 306 -14.91 21.14 -4.22
N SER A 307 -16.15 20.77 -4.55
CA SER A 307 -17.28 21.64 -4.27
C SER A 307 -17.48 21.66 -2.74
N ASP A 308 -16.94 22.69 -2.09
CA ASP A 308 -16.99 23.10 -0.68
C ASP A 308 -16.75 22.00 0.40
N PRO A 309 -15.50 21.88 0.92
CA PRO A 309 -15.10 20.88 1.91
C PRO A 309 -15.84 20.94 3.27
N LYS A 310 -16.33 22.12 3.69
CA LYS A 310 -16.81 22.35 5.06
C LYS A 310 -18.19 21.74 5.34
N ALA A 311 -19.12 21.85 4.40
CA ALA A 311 -20.49 21.39 4.61
C ALA A 311 -20.62 19.85 4.66
N VAL A 312 -19.66 19.12 4.07
CA VAL A 312 -19.76 17.66 3.96
C VAL A 312 -19.02 16.92 5.08
N SER A 313 -17.94 17.49 5.62
CA SER A 313 -17.21 16.89 6.74
C SER A 313 -18.04 16.81 8.02
N GLU A 314 -18.85 17.85 8.30
CA GLU A 314 -19.77 17.88 9.45
C GLU A 314 -20.85 16.79 9.33
N LYS A 315 -21.46 16.64 8.14
CA LYS A 315 -22.50 15.63 7.90
C LYS A 315 -21.98 14.20 8.07
N LEU A 316 -20.75 13.93 7.61
CA LEU A 316 -20.15 12.59 7.68
C LEU A 316 -19.64 12.24 9.09
N LEU A 317 -19.11 13.21 9.84
CA LEU A 317 -18.75 13.00 11.24
C LEU A 317 -19.98 12.65 12.09
N VAL A 318 -21.11 13.28 11.80
CA VAL A 318 -22.40 12.95 12.43
C VAL A 318 -22.82 11.53 12.06
N GLU A 319 -22.83 11.18 10.77
CA GLU A 319 -23.24 9.87 10.28
C GLU A 319 -22.36 8.72 10.84
N TYR A 320 -21.04 8.92 10.91
CA TYR A 320 -20.11 7.95 11.50
C TYR A 320 -20.31 7.76 13.00
N LYS A 321 -20.52 8.85 13.76
CA LYS A 321 -20.82 8.76 15.20
C LYS A 321 -22.12 7.98 15.43
N THR A 322 -23.16 8.27 14.65
CA THR A 322 -24.44 7.54 14.72
C THR A 322 -24.28 6.06 14.37
N LEU A 323 -23.48 5.72 13.36
CA LEU A 323 -23.20 4.32 13.00
C LEU A 323 -22.45 3.60 14.12
N ARG A 324 -21.45 4.23 14.71
CA ARG A 324 -20.65 3.67 15.81
C ARG A 324 -21.47 3.46 17.08
N GLU A 325 -22.36 4.39 17.40
CA GLU A 325 -23.31 4.26 18.52
C GLU A 325 -24.30 3.12 18.28
N ARG A 326 -24.86 3.01 17.06
CA ARG A 326 -25.74 1.89 16.70
C ARG A 326 -25.06 0.52 16.81
N ILE A 327 -23.77 0.44 16.43
CA ILE A 327 -22.98 -0.79 16.57
C ILE A 327 -22.72 -1.14 18.03
N LYS A 328 -22.55 -0.13 18.91
CA LYS A 328 -22.36 -0.35 20.35
C LYS A 328 -23.65 -0.77 21.06
N ASP A 329 -24.78 -0.14 20.71
CA ASP A 329 -26.05 -0.36 21.39
C ASP A 329 -26.78 -1.62 20.92
N LYS A 330 -26.60 -2.03 19.65
CA LYS A 330 -27.18 -3.25 19.11
C LYS A 330 -26.19 -4.41 19.10
N GLY A 331 -25.42 -4.59 20.18
CA GLY A 331 -24.38 -5.62 20.33
C GLY A 331 -24.65 -6.81 19.41
N MET A 332 -23.75 -7.03 18.43
CA MET A 332 -23.95 -8.02 17.36
C MET A 332 -24.45 -9.33 17.99
N LEU A 333 -25.70 -9.67 17.68
CA LEU A 333 -26.45 -10.86 18.10
C LEU A 333 -26.97 -10.85 19.56
N HIS A 334 -28.24 -10.47 19.70
CA HIS A 334 -29.19 -11.20 20.54
C HIS A 334 -30.30 -11.76 19.66
#